data_AF-A0A7V4LCZ1-F1
#
_entry.id   AF-A0A7V4LCZ1-F1
#
_cell.length_a   1.000
_cell.length_b   1.000
_cell.length_c   1.000
_cell.angle_alpha   90.00
_cell.angle_beta   90.00
_cell.angle_gamma   90.00
#
_symmetry.space_group_name_H-M   'P 1'
#
loop_
_entity.id
_entity.type
_entity.pdbx_description
1 polymer ?
#
loop_
_entity_poly.entity_id
_entity_poly.type
_entity_poly.pdbx_seq_one_letter_code
_entity_poly.pdbx_strand_id
1 'polypeptide(L)'
;MCAMIADLEGHFRELLPARDPLLLRLEEEARREGIPIVGPLVGELLFILARVSRAAAILELGTATGYSAIYLARGCEPYGGKVITLESD
;
A
#
# COMPACT_ATOMS: atom_id res chain seq x y z
N MET A 1 31.77 7.82 -9.90
CA MET A 1 31.61 7.46 -8.48
C MET A 1 30.13 7.29 -8.20
N CYS A 2 29.69 6.12 -7.75
CA CYS A 2 28.33 5.95 -7.25
C CYS A 2 28.28 6.59 -5.85
N ALA A 3 27.47 7.65 -5.69
CA ALA A 3 27.22 8.25 -4.38
C ALA A 3 25.92 7.69 -3.83
N MET A 4 25.85 7.48 -2.52
CA MET A 4 24.60 7.10 -1.85
C MET A 4 23.59 8.24 -1.97
N ILE A 5 22.34 7.90 -2.29
CA ILE A 5 21.24 8.86 -2.30
C ILE A 5 20.97 9.29 -0.85
N ALA A 6 21.03 10.60 -0.59
CA ALA A 6 20.87 11.16 0.76
C ALA A 6 19.42 11.09 1.25
N ASP A 7 18.45 11.37 0.38
CA ASP A 7 17.01 11.20 0.64
C ASP A 7 16.47 10.06 -0.23
N LEU A 8 16.64 8.84 0.27
CA LEU A 8 16.21 7.64 -0.44
C LEU A 8 14.69 7.59 -0.61
N GLU A 9 13.94 8.03 0.40
CA GLU A 9 12.48 7.97 0.38
C GLU A 9 11.91 8.98 -0.62
N GLY A 10 12.40 10.23 -0.60
CA GLY A 10 12.04 11.25 -1.58
C GLY A 10 12.34 10.80 -3.01
N HIS A 11 13.51 10.20 -3.25
CA HIS A 11 13.85 9.65 -4.56
C HIS A 11 12.88 8.54 -5.00
N PHE A 12 12.51 7.61 -4.12
CA PHE A 12 11.54 6.59 -4.47
C PHE A 12 10.13 7.15 -4.70
N ARG A 13 9.75 8.22 -4.00
CA ARG A 13 8.44 8.87 -4.23
C ARG A 13 8.32 9.44 -5.65
N GLU A 14 9.42 9.89 -6.26
CA GLU A 14 9.44 10.35 -7.66
C GLU A 14 9.19 9.22 -8.67
N LEU A 15 9.42 7.97 -8.27
CA LEU A 15 9.20 6.78 -9.11
C LEU A 15 7.77 6.22 -8.99
N LEU A 16 6.95 6.77 -8.09
CA LEU A 16 5.59 6.28 -7.88
C LEU A 16 4.72 6.58 -9.12
N PRO A 17 3.78 5.68 -9.44
CA PRO A 17 2.81 5.93 -10.50
C PRO A 17 1.89 7.10 -10.14
N ALA A 18 1.12 7.56 -11.13
CA ALA A 18 0.08 8.55 -10.91
C ALA A 18 -0.88 8.10 -9.80
N ARG A 19 -1.16 9.00 -8.86
CA ARG A 19 -1.88 8.64 -7.63
C ARG A 19 -3.38 8.55 -7.86
N ASP A 20 -3.96 7.45 -7.41
CA ASP A 20 -5.40 7.21 -7.48
C ASP A 20 -6.19 8.20 -6.61
N PRO A 21 -7.23 8.87 -7.15
CA PRO A 21 -8.10 9.76 -6.38
C PRO A 21 -8.71 9.12 -5.11
N LEU A 22 -9.00 7.81 -5.12
CA LEU A 22 -9.49 7.10 -3.93
C LEU A 22 -8.42 7.07 -2.83
N LEU A 23 -7.18 6.71 -3.19
CA LEU A 23 -6.07 6.62 -2.24
C LEU A 23 -5.70 8.00 -1.69
N LEU A 24 -5.74 9.04 -2.53
CA LEU A 24 -5.58 10.44 -2.10
C LEU A 24 -6.61 10.84 -1.04
N ARG A 25 -7.89 10.47 -1.23
CA ARG A 25 -8.95 10.75 -0.24
C ARG A 25 -8.73 10.01 1.07
N LEU A 26 -8.36 8.72 1.02
CA LEU A 26 -8.09 7.92 2.22
C LEU A 26 -6.89 8.45 3.02
N GLU A 27 -5.87 8.99 2.34
CA GLU A 27 -4.75 9.64 3.02
C GLU A 27 -5.14 10.94 3.71
N GLU A 28 -6.01 11.73 3.08
CA GLU A 28 -6.53 12.96 3.68
C GLU A 28 -7.37 12.64 4.92
N GLU A 29 -8.23 11.62 4.83
CA GLU A 29 -9.06 11.14 5.93
C GLU A 29 -8.21 10.60 7.09
N ALA A 30 -7.25 9.73 6.79
CA ALA A 30 -6.32 9.21 7.78
C ALA A 30 -5.53 10.33 8.49
N ARG A 31 -5.09 11.35 7.73
CA ARG A 31 -4.42 12.53 8.31
C ARG A 31 -5.36 13.32 9.22
N ARG A 32 -6.60 13.56 8.79
CA ARG A 32 -7.61 14.32 9.55
C ARG A 32 -7.96 13.62 10.87
N GLU A 33 -8.03 12.30 10.85
CA GLU A 33 -8.48 11.49 11.99
C GLU A 33 -7.32 10.97 12.85
N GLY A 34 -6.07 11.21 12.43
CA GLY A 34 -4.89 10.74 13.15
C GLY A 34 -4.70 9.22 13.07
N ILE A 35 -5.27 8.57 12.05
CA ILE A 35 -5.15 7.13 11.84
C ILE A 35 -3.81 6.84 11.13
N PRO A 36 -2.93 6.00 11.70
CA PRO A 36 -1.66 5.67 11.06
C PRO A 36 -1.88 4.82 9.80
N ILE A 37 -1.22 5.19 8.71
CA ILE A 37 -1.23 4.45 7.45
C ILE A 37 0.20 4.31 6.91
N VAL A 38 0.41 3.28 6.09
CA VAL A 38 1.73 2.95 5.51
C VAL A 38 2.21 3.94 4.44
N GLY A 39 1.30 4.72 3.87
CA GLY A 39 1.59 5.65 2.78
C GLY A 39 1.86 4.98 1.44
N PRO A 40 2.01 5.76 0.36
CA PRO A 40 1.97 5.25 -1.01
C PRO A 40 3.20 4.41 -1.37
N LEU A 41 4.38 4.74 -0.84
CA LEU A 41 5.61 4.02 -1.15
C LEU A 41 5.55 2.57 -0.66
N VAL A 42 5.13 2.39 0.60
CA VAL A 42 4.96 1.06 1.17
C VAL A 42 3.75 0.36 0.54
N GLY A 43 2.68 1.09 0.20
CA GLY A 43 1.56 0.56 -0.58
C GLY A 43 2.01 -0.10 -1.88
N GLU A 44 2.83 0.58 -2.68
CA GLU A 44 3.39 0.00 -3.92
C GLU A 44 4.27 -1.23 -3.65
N LEU A 45 5.05 -1.22 -2.58
CA LEU A 45 5.82 -2.40 -2.16
C LEU A 45 4.88 -3.59 -1.87
N LEU A 46 3.79 -3.38 -1.13
CA LEU A 46 2.79 -4.42 -0.84
C LEU A 46 2.13 -4.94 -2.12
N PHE A 47 1.78 -4.05 -3.05
CA PHE A 47 1.26 -4.42 -4.37
C PHE A 47 2.25 -5.32 -5.12
N ILE A 48 3.53 -4.93 -5.18
CA ILE A 48 4.58 -5.72 -5.84
C ILE A 48 4.69 -7.09 -5.19
N LEU A 49 4.77 -7.16 -3.85
CA LEU A 49 4.87 -8.42 -3.11
C LEU A 49 3.68 -9.34 -3.36
N ALA A 50 2.45 -8.83 -3.31
CA ALA A 50 1.24 -9.58 -3.61
C ALA A 50 1.24 -10.11 -5.06
N ARG A 51 1.69 -9.29 -6.01
CA ARG A 51 1.72 -9.62 -7.44
C ARG A 51 2.79 -10.65 -7.77
N VAL A 52 4.02 -10.49 -7.29
CA VAL A 52 5.13 -11.42 -7.59
C VAL A 52 4.99 -12.76 -6.89
N SER A 53 4.36 -12.78 -5.70
CA SER A 53 4.06 -14.03 -5.00
C SER A 53 2.90 -14.81 -5.62
N ARG A 54 2.11 -14.19 -6.52
CA ARG A 54 0.85 -14.74 -7.04
C ARG A 54 -0.08 -15.19 -5.91
N ALA A 55 -0.18 -14.36 -4.88
CA ALA A 55 -0.91 -14.70 -3.66
C ALA A 55 -2.36 -15.07 -3.98
N ALA A 56 -2.78 -16.28 -3.59
CA ALA A 56 -4.17 -16.72 -3.72
C ALA A 56 -5.02 -16.32 -2.50
N ALA A 57 -4.38 -16.15 -1.34
CA ALA A 57 -5.00 -15.71 -0.11
C ALA A 57 -3.99 -14.84 0.68
N ILE A 58 -4.44 -13.67 1.11
CA ILE A 58 -3.69 -12.73 1.94
C ILE A 58 -4.50 -12.50 3.21
N LEU A 59 -3.85 -12.64 4.36
CA LEU A 59 -4.41 -12.23 5.65
C LEU A 59 -3.72 -10.94 6.10
N GLU A 60 -4.50 -9.90 6.35
CA GLU A 60 -4.08 -8.64 6.95
C GLU A 60 -4.62 -8.57 8.39
N LEU A 61 -3.77 -8.19 9.33
CA LEU A 61 -4.11 -7.99 10.74
C LEU A 61 -3.94 -6.50 11.05
N GLY A 62 -5.03 -5.82 11.38
CA GLY A 62 -5.14 -4.36 11.43
C GLY A 62 -5.55 -3.81 10.08
N THR A 63 -6.85 -3.55 9.90
CA THR A 63 -7.42 -2.99 8.68
C THR A 63 -7.29 -1.47 8.63
N ALA A 64 -7.43 -0.79 9.77
CA ALA A 64 -7.58 0.66 9.89
C ALA A 64 -8.59 1.19 8.85
N THR A 65 -8.19 2.14 8.00
CA THR A 65 -9.01 2.70 6.91
C THR A 65 -9.07 1.82 5.66
N GLY A 66 -8.45 0.65 5.66
CA GLY A 66 -8.36 -0.26 4.51
C GLY A 66 -7.34 0.18 3.43
N TYR A 67 -6.52 1.19 3.71
CA TYR A 67 -5.58 1.76 2.74
C TYR A 67 -4.60 0.73 2.17
N SER A 68 -3.94 -0.06 3.02
CA SER A 68 -3.02 -1.13 2.61
C SER A 68 -3.75 -2.31 1.95
N ALA A 69 -4.94 -2.65 2.42
CA ALA A 69 -5.77 -3.71 1.86
C ALA A 69 -6.04 -3.51 0.36
N ILE A 70 -6.24 -2.26 -0.07
CA ILE A 70 -6.46 -1.92 -1.50
C ILE A 70 -5.24 -2.29 -2.35
N TYR A 71 -4.03 -1.99 -1.89
CA TYR A 71 -2.80 -2.35 -2.62
C TYR A 71 -2.62 -3.87 -2.71
N LEU A 72 -2.85 -4.59 -1.61
CA LEU A 72 -2.79 -6.05 -1.56
C LEU A 72 -3.82 -6.67 -2.52
N ALA A 73 -5.06 -6.18 -2.49
CA ALA A 73 -6.15 -6.68 -3.33
C ALA A 73 -5.86 -6.47 -4.81
N ARG A 74 -5.38 -5.27 -5.20
CA ARG A 74 -4.95 -4.98 -6.57
C ARG A 74 -3.80 -5.88 -7.02
N GLY A 75 -2.87 -6.20 -6.13
CA GLY A 75 -1.73 -7.06 -6.45
C GLY A 75 -2.13 -8.51 -6.72
N CYS A 76 -3.12 -9.04 -5.99
CA CYS A 76 -3.56 -10.42 -6.13
C CYS A 76 -4.73 -10.63 -7.12
N GLU A 77 -5.47 -9.59 -7.47
CA GLU A 77 -6.65 -9.65 -8.37
C GLU A 77 -6.38 -10.41 -9.68
N PRO A 78 -5.27 -10.20 -10.43
CA PRO A 78 -5.03 -10.91 -11.70
C PRO A 78 -4.94 -12.44 -11.56
N TYR A 79 -4.75 -12.94 -10.34
CA TYR A 79 -4.66 -14.36 -10.03
C TYR A 79 -5.93 -14.90 -9.35
N GLY A 80 -6.99 -14.09 -9.25
CA GLY A 80 -8.21 -14.43 -8.51
C GLY A 80 -7.99 -14.53 -7.00
N GLY A 81 -6.91 -13.92 -6.48
CA GLY A 81 -6.57 -13.95 -5.07
C GLY A 81 -7.54 -13.12 -4.22
N LYS A 82 -7.58 -13.42 -2.92
CA LYS A 82 -8.45 -12.73 -1.95
C LYS A 82 -7.65 -12.16 -0.81
N VAL A 83 -8.07 -10.99 -0.32
CA VAL A 83 -7.58 -10.40 0.93
C VAL A 83 -8.66 -10.55 1.98
N ILE A 84 -8.30 -11.14 3.11
CA ILE A 84 -9.09 -11.16 4.34
C ILE A 84 -8.38 -10.23 5.30
N THR A 85 -9.09 -9.25 5.83
CA THR A 85 -8.55 -8.31 6.81
C THR A 85 -9.35 -8.41 8.10
N LEU A 86 -8.68 -8.24 9.25
CA LEU A 86 -9.27 -8.31 10.57
C LEU A 86 -8.90 -7.05 11.35
N GLU A 87 -9.88 -6.45 12.01
CA GLU A 87 -9.70 -5.31 12.89
C GLU A 87 -10.29 -5.60 14.27
N SER A 88 -9.65 -5.12 15.33
CA SER A 88 -10.08 -5.37 16.72
C SER A 88 -10.99 -4.29 17.31
N ASP A 89 -11.15 -3.19 16.59
CA ASP A 89 -11.54 -1.89 17.12
C ASP A 89 -13.06 -1.64 17.05
#